data_AF-A0A8S9MT23-F1
#
_entry.id   AF-A0A8S9MT23-F1
#
_cell.length_a   1.000
_cell.length_b   1.000
_cell.length_c   1.000
_cell.angle_alpha   90.00
_cell.angle_beta   90.00
_cell.angle_gamma   90.00
#
_symmetry.space_group_name_H-M   'P 1'
#
loop_
_entity.id
_entity.type
_entity.pdbx_description
1 polymer ?
#
loop_
_entity_poly.entity_id
_entity_poly.type
_entity_poly.pdbx_seq_one_letter_code
_entity_poly.pdbx_strand_id
1 'polypeptide(L)'
;MAEHDPVAQEEFARQSVIKRLSFKLSVYSSDIGGSGSVKTSKERRDNENPKVKHELRVNCAEALWMLARGNVANSRRITETKGLVSLAKIVEKEIGELQYNCLMTLMEITASAESQTLTLDEQLSRRIHLLLNAGSHSQMLSYVGP
;
A
#
# COMPACT_ATOMS: atom_id res chain seq x y z
N MET A 1 20.27 18.31 -20.61
CA MET A 1 18.79 18.27 -20.61
C MET A 1 18.40 17.03 -19.84
N ALA A 2 17.71 17.16 -18.71
CA ALA A 2 17.34 16.02 -17.89
C ALA A 2 16.36 15.14 -18.67
N GLU A 3 16.72 13.88 -18.88
CA GLU A 3 15.86 12.83 -19.41
C GLU A 3 14.55 12.84 -18.62
N HIS A 4 13.47 13.27 -19.27
CA HIS A 4 12.14 13.32 -18.69
C HIS A 4 11.56 11.91 -18.73
N ASP A 5 11.89 11.07 -17.75
CA ASP A 5 11.33 9.73 -17.62
C ASP A 5 9.82 9.82 -17.29
N PRO A 6 8.93 9.50 -18.25
CA PRO A 6 7.48 9.60 -18.03
C PRO A 6 6.99 8.61 -16.97
N VAL A 7 7.68 7.49 -16.78
CA VAL A 7 7.36 6.48 -15.76
C VAL A 7 7.66 7.02 -14.37
N ALA A 8 8.78 7.74 -14.20
CA ALA A 8 9.14 8.38 -12.94
C ALA A 8 8.15 9.49 -12.53
N GLN A 9 7.65 10.26 -13.50
CA GLN A 9 6.67 11.33 -13.24
C GLN A 9 5.30 10.76 -12.88
N GLU A 10 4.87 9.68 -13.52
CA GLU A 10 3.63 8.99 -13.19
C GLU A 10 3.71 8.33 -11.80
N GLU A 11 4.85 7.74 -11.48
CA GLU A 11 5.12 7.16 -10.16
C GLU A 11 5.16 8.23 -9.05
N PHE A 12 5.70 9.41 -9.33
CA PHE A 12 5.68 10.55 -8.41
C PHE A 12 4.26 11.11 -8.22
N ALA A 13 3.50 11.25 -9.30
CA ALA A 13 2.11 11.71 -9.27
C ALA A 13 1.25 10.75 -8.44
N ARG A 14 1.35 9.43 -8.66
CA ARG A 14 0.65 8.40 -7.87
C ARG A 14 1.02 8.46 -6.39
N GLN A 15 2.31 8.61 -6.08
CA GLN A 15 2.78 8.70 -4.70
C GLN A 15 2.28 9.98 -4.00
N SER A 16 2.17 11.10 -4.73
CA SER A 16 1.62 12.36 -4.22
C SER A 16 0.12 12.27 -3.90
N VAL A 17 -0.64 11.55 -4.73
CA VAL A 17 -2.09 11.33 -4.54
C VAL A 17 -2.35 10.41 -3.35
N ILE A 18 -1.64 9.28 -3.25
CA ILE A 18 -1.77 8.32 -2.14
C ILE A 18 -1.52 9.02 -0.79
N LYS A 19 -0.43 9.80 -0.68
CA LYS A 19 -0.12 10.55 0.54
C LYS A 19 -1.21 11.55 0.90
N ARG A 20 -1.78 12.26 -0.08
CA ARG A 20 -2.85 13.24 0.13
C ARG A 20 -4.16 12.58 0.58
N LEU A 21 -4.55 11.48 -0.05
CA LEU A 21 -5.76 10.72 0.33
C LEU A 21 -5.61 10.13 1.73
N SER A 22 -4.48 9.50 2.01
CA SER A 22 -4.13 8.96 3.32
C SER A 22 -4.17 10.03 4.41
N PHE A 23 -3.59 11.22 4.13
CA PHE A 23 -3.65 12.35 5.07
C PHE A 23 -5.07 12.82 5.33
N LYS A 24 -5.90 13.02 4.29
CA LYS A 24 -7.31 13.42 4.45
C LYS A 24 -8.10 12.40 5.28
N LEU A 25 -7.93 11.11 5.01
CA LEU A 25 -8.59 10.05 5.75
C LEU A 25 -8.17 10.04 7.23
N SER A 26 -6.89 10.27 7.52
CA SER A 26 -6.37 10.37 8.89
C SER A 26 -6.88 11.59 9.66
N VAL A 27 -6.97 12.75 9.00
CA VAL A 27 -7.43 13.99 9.64
C VAL A 27 -8.86 13.80 10.13
N TYR A 28 -9.74 13.26 9.30
CA TYR A 28 -11.14 13.06 9.68
C TYR A 28 -11.39 11.82 10.54
N SER A 29 -10.47 10.85 10.56
CA SER A 29 -10.53 9.70 11.48
C SER A 29 -10.28 10.09 12.95
N SER A 30 -9.58 11.20 13.18
CA SER A 30 -9.27 11.68 14.53
C SER A 30 -10.51 12.15 15.30
N ASP A 31 -11.62 12.45 14.60
CA ASP A 31 -12.88 12.91 15.20
C ASP A 31 -13.75 11.76 15.76
N ILE A 32 -13.45 10.50 15.40
CA ILE A 32 -14.23 9.31 15.82
C ILE A 32 -13.84 8.85 17.25
N GLY A 33 -13.00 9.61 17.96
CA GLY A 33 -12.57 9.30 19.31
C GLY A 33 -12.50 10.56 20.15
N GLY A 34 -13.59 10.86 20.87
CA GLY A 34 -13.60 11.89 21.89
C GLY A 34 -12.63 11.54 23.03
N SER A 35 -11.36 11.90 22.87
CA SER A 35 -10.43 12.05 23.98
C SER A 35 -9.39 13.10 23.59
N GLY A 36 -9.29 14.15 24.39
CA GLY A 36 -8.63 15.39 24.04
C GLY A 36 -7.13 15.30 23.77
N SER A 37 -6.65 16.32 23.05
CA SER A 37 -5.25 16.75 22.90
C SER A 37 -4.52 16.23 21.65
N VAL A 38 -4.61 16.97 20.55
CA VAL A 38 -3.55 17.88 20.04
C VAL A 38 -4.24 18.94 19.17
N LYS A 39 -4.31 20.17 19.67
CA LYS A 39 -4.74 21.33 18.89
C LYS A 39 -3.59 21.72 17.95
N THR A 40 -3.54 21.14 16.75
CA THR A 40 -2.87 21.84 15.65
C THR A 40 -3.85 22.89 15.15
N SER A 41 -3.44 24.15 15.27
CA SER A 41 -4.07 25.38 14.78
C SER A 41 -4.90 25.23 13.49
N LYS A 42 -6.14 24.74 13.61
CA LYS A 42 -7.08 24.64 12.49
C LYS A 42 -8.53 24.96 12.88
N GLU A 43 -8.70 25.64 14.00
CA GLU A 43 -9.98 26.24 14.37
C GLU A 43 -10.17 27.59 13.65
N ARG A 44 -10.15 27.57 12.31
CA ARG A 44 -10.61 28.72 11.53
C ARG A 44 -11.49 28.41 10.33
N ARG A 45 -11.58 27.16 9.84
CA ARG A 45 -12.53 26.79 8.77
C ARG A 45 -12.80 25.28 8.74
N ASP A 46 -13.62 24.76 9.65
CA ASP A 46 -14.28 23.46 9.42
C ASP A 46 -15.73 23.55 9.92
N ASN A 47 -16.53 24.33 9.19
CA ASN A 47 -18.00 24.32 9.26
C ASN A 47 -18.56 23.44 8.14
N GLU A 48 -17.81 22.40 7.74
CA GLU A 48 -18.25 21.47 6.70
C GLU A 48 -19.27 20.51 7.33
N ASN A 49 -20.42 20.36 6.67
CA ASN A 49 -21.51 19.51 7.15
C ASN A 49 -20.99 18.09 7.43
N PRO A 50 -21.28 17.47 8.59
CA PRO A 50 -20.82 16.12 8.91
C PRO A 50 -21.13 15.08 7.84
N LYS A 51 -22.24 15.27 7.09
CA LYS A 51 -22.57 14.43 5.92
C LYS A 51 -21.53 14.55 4.79
N VAL A 52 -21.14 15.76 4.44
CA VAL A 52 -20.13 16.04 3.39
C VAL A 52 -18.77 15.50 3.80
N LYS A 53 -18.41 15.65 5.08
CA LYS A 53 -17.19 15.09 5.66
C LYS A 53 -17.17 13.55 5.58
N HIS A 54 -18.30 12.90 5.88
CA HIS A 54 -18.42 11.46 5.75
C HIS A 54 -18.30 11.00 4.28
N GLU A 55 -19.02 11.65 3.37
CA GLU A 55 -18.96 11.37 1.93
C GLU A 55 -17.53 11.52 1.38
N LEU A 56 -16.82 12.59 1.78
CA LEU A 56 -15.42 12.77 1.38
C LEU A 56 -14.52 11.63 1.87
N ARG A 57 -14.77 11.08 3.07
CA ARG A 57 -14.03 9.93 3.59
C ARG A 57 -14.32 8.67 2.77
N VAL A 58 -15.60 8.43 2.42
CA VAL A 58 -16.01 7.32 1.55
C VAL A 58 -15.26 7.38 0.22
N ASN A 59 -15.30 8.54 -0.45
CA ASN A 59 -14.64 8.74 -1.74
C ASN A 59 -13.12 8.60 -1.64
N CYS A 60 -12.51 9.07 -0.54
CA CYS A 60 -11.08 8.89 -0.31
C CYS A 60 -10.70 7.42 -0.11
N ALA A 61 -11.50 6.66 0.64
CA ALA A 61 -11.28 5.24 0.87
C ALA A 61 -11.47 4.43 -0.43
N GLU A 62 -12.50 4.76 -1.22
CA GLU A 62 -12.73 4.15 -2.53
C GLU A 62 -11.56 4.41 -3.48
N ALA A 63 -11.11 5.67 -3.59
CA ALA A 63 -9.98 6.03 -4.43
C ALA A 63 -8.68 5.32 -4.00
N LEU A 64 -8.44 5.18 -2.69
CA LEU A 64 -7.31 4.41 -2.15
C LEU A 64 -7.41 2.94 -2.54
N TRP A 65 -8.59 2.34 -2.42
CA TRP A 65 -8.82 0.97 -2.87
C TRP A 65 -8.54 0.81 -4.36
N MET A 66 -9.10 1.68 -5.21
CA MET A 66 -8.88 1.64 -6.65
C MET A 66 -7.40 1.80 -7.04
N LEU A 67 -6.65 2.63 -6.31
CA LEU A 67 -5.21 2.77 -6.52
C LEU A 67 -4.41 1.54 -6.07
N ALA A 68 -4.85 0.86 -5.00
CA ALA A 68 -4.21 -0.36 -4.49
C ALA A 68 -4.50 -1.59 -5.36
N ARG A 69 -5.70 -1.64 -5.97
CA ARG A 69 -6.24 -2.82 -6.62
C ARG A 69 -5.31 -3.37 -7.70
N GLY A 70 -4.81 -4.59 -7.47
CA GLY A 70 -3.87 -5.26 -8.38
C GLY A 70 -2.53 -4.54 -8.58
N ASN A 71 -2.18 -3.55 -7.76
CA ASN A 71 -0.97 -2.76 -7.89
C ASN A 71 -0.11 -2.85 -6.62
N VAL A 72 0.86 -3.77 -6.65
CA VAL A 72 1.79 -4.05 -5.54
C VAL A 72 2.59 -2.82 -5.11
N ALA A 73 3.02 -1.98 -6.06
CA ALA A 73 3.80 -0.77 -5.77
C ALA A 73 2.95 0.26 -5.01
N ASN A 74 1.69 0.46 -5.42
CA ASN A 74 0.78 1.36 -4.72
C ASN A 74 0.39 0.81 -3.34
N SER A 75 0.12 -0.49 -3.21
CA SER A 75 -0.12 -1.14 -1.92
C SER A 75 1.05 -0.91 -0.95
N ARG A 76 2.29 -1.11 -1.42
CA ARG A 76 3.51 -0.80 -0.64
C ARG A 76 3.56 0.67 -0.24
N ARG A 77 3.32 1.59 -1.16
CA ARG A 77 3.30 3.04 -0.87
C ARG A 77 2.26 3.42 0.17
N ILE A 78 1.08 2.80 0.14
CA ILE A 78 0.05 3.03 1.15
C ILE A 78 0.60 2.62 2.53
N THR A 79 1.33 1.50 2.62
CA THR A 79 1.97 1.04 3.86
C THR A 79 3.08 1.93 4.40
N GLU A 80 3.75 2.68 3.52
CA GLU A 80 4.75 3.68 3.90
C GLU A 80 4.13 4.96 4.47
N THR A 81 2.81 5.14 4.32
CA THR A 81 2.07 6.24 4.95
C THR A 81 1.54 5.85 6.32
N LYS A 82 1.11 6.84 7.11
CA LYS A 82 0.32 6.60 8.34
C LYS A 82 -1.10 6.07 8.07
N GLY A 83 -1.43 5.76 6.81
CA GLY A 83 -2.75 5.37 6.35
C GLY A 83 -3.25 4.05 6.96
N LEU A 84 -2.38 3.08 7.23
CA LEU A 84 -2.80 1.80 7.81
C LEU A 84 -3.48 1.96 9.18
N VAL A 85 -2.93 2.81 10.05
CA VAL A 85 -3.50 3.06 11.38
C VAL A 85 -4.88 3.71 11.26
N SER A 86 -5.06 4.62 10.30
CA SER A 86 -6.35 5.24 10.02
C SER A 86 -7.35 4.25 9.45
N LEU A 87 -6.93 3.37 8.52
CA LEU A 87 -7.78 2.31 7.96
C LEU A 87 -8.26 1.37 9.06
N ALA A 88 -7.37 0.89 9.93
CA ALA A 88 -7.72 0.00 11.04
C ALA A 88 -8.75 0.64 11.99
N LYS A 89 -8.51 1.90 12.42
CA LYS A 89 -9.44 2.64 13.29
C LYS A 89 -10.82 2.84 12.66
N ILE A 90 -10.87 3.07 11.35
CA ILE A 90 -12.12 3.22 10.61
C ILE A 90 -12.86 1.88 10.58
N VAL A 91 -12.16 0.79 10.28
CA VAL A 91 -12.75 -0.55 10.23
C VAL A 91 -13.34 -0.98 11.57
N GLU A 92 -12.71 -0.59 12.68
CA GLU A 92 -13.21 -0.88 14.03
C GLU A 92 -14.49 -0.12 14.41
N LYS A 93 -14.72 1.07 13.84
CA LYS A 93 -15.72 2.03 14.36
C LYS A 93 -16.83 2.40 13.39
N GLU A 94 -16.56 2.38 12.10
CA GLU A 94 -17.53 2.73 11.06
C GLU A 94 -18.24 1.47 10.56
N ILE A 95 -19.45 1.63 10.03
CA ILE A 95 -20.22 0.55 9.41
C ILE A 95 -20.67 1.03 8.02
N GLY A 96 -20.79 0.09 7.08
CA GLY A 96 -21.29 0.37 5.73
C GLY A 96 -20.18 0.66 4.74
N GLU A 97 -20.45 1.53 3.78
CA GLU A 97 -19.60 1.73 2.60
C GLU A 97 -18.17 2.18 2.94
N LEU A 98 -18.01 3.07 3.92
CA LEU A 98 -16.70 3.52 4.37
C LEU A 98 -15.86 2.36 4.93
N GLN A 99 -16.47 1.53 5.79
CA GLN A 99 -15.82 0.35 6.35
C GLN A 99 -15.45 -0.65 5.25
N TYR A 100 -16.38 -0.90 4.32
CA TYR A 100 -16.17 -1.80 3.19
C TYR A 100 -14.99 -1.36 2.32
N ASN A 101 -14.94 -0.10 1.91
CA ASN A 101 -13.83 0.43 1.09
C ASN A 101 -12.48 0.33 1.81
N CYS A 102 -12.46 0.57 3.13
CA CYS A 102 -11.26 0.39 3.93
C CYS A 102 -10.82 -1.08 4.02
N LEU A 103 -11.76 -2.02 4.22
CA LEU A 103 -11.48 -3.45 4.22
C LEU A 103 -10.93 -3.91 2.87
N MET A 104 -11.54 -3.48 1.76
CA MET A 104 -11.06 -3.81 0.42
C MET A 104 -9.65 -3.28 0.17
N THR A 105 -9.35 -2.06 0.63
CA THR A 105 -7.98 -1.53 0.58
C THR A 105 -6.99 -2.41 1.35
N LEU A 106 -7.35 -2.84 2.57
CA LEU A 106 -6.51 -3.72 3.39
C LEU A 106 -6.31 -5.09 2.73
N MET A 107 -7.33 -5.66 2.10
CA MET A 107 -7.22 -6.91 1.36
C MET A 107 -6.20 -6.82 0.22
N GLU A 108 -6.23 -5.74 -0.57
CA GLU A 108 -5.25 -5.54 -1.66
C GLU A 108 -3.82 -5.39 -1.12
N ILE A 109 -3.65 -4.73 0.02
CA ILE A 109 -2.35 -4.61 0.70
C ILE A 109 -1.85 -5.98 1.16
N THR A 110 -2.70 -6.78 1.81
CA THR A 110 -2.35 -8.12 2.29
C THR A 110 -2.02 -9.05 1.14
N ALA A 111 -2.85 -9.09 0.09
CA ALA A 111 -2.58 -9.88 -1.11
C ALA A 111 -1.25 -9.47 -1.79
N SER A 112 -0.95 -8.17 -1.79
CA SER A 112 0.34 -7.66 -2.29
C SER A 112 1.52 -8.11 -1.42
N ALA A 113 1.34 -8.24 -0.11
CA ALA A 113 2.39 -8.71 0.81
C ALA A 113 2.63 -10.23 0.68
N GLU A 114 1.57 -11.01 0.51
CA GLU A 114 1.65 -12.47 0.32
C GLU A 114 2.33 -12.82 -1.00
N SER A 115 1.93 -12.19 -2.10
CA SER A 115 2.54 -12.41 -3.41
C SER A 115 4.03 -12.11 -3.43
N GLN A 116 4.47 -11.03 -2.76
CA GLN A 116 5.90 -10.72 -2.64
C GLN A 116 6.66 -11.79 -1.85
N THR A 117 6.11 -12.27 -0.73
CA THR A 117 6.75 -13.32 0.08
C THR A 117 6.87 -14.64 -0.69
N LEU A 118 5.80 -15.06 -1.38
CA LEU A 118 5.77 -16.31 -2.16
C LEU A 118 6.78 -16.29 -3.32
N THR A 119 6.97 -15.14 -3.97
CA THR A 119 7.96 -15.02 -5.06
C THR A 119 9.39 -15.18 -4.59
N LEU A 120 9.73 -14.76 -3.37
CA LEU A 120 11.08 -14.92 -2.83
C LEU A 120 11.41 -16.39 -2.55
N ASP A 121 10.44 -17.14 -2.02
CA ASP A 121 10.58 -18.58 -1.76
C ASP A 121 10.73 -19.37 -3.06
N GLU A 122 9.91 -19.06 -4.08
CA GLU A 122 10.00 -19.69 -5.39
C GLU A 122 11.31 -19.34 -6.11
N GLN A 123 11.75 -18.08 -6.06
CA GLN A 123 13.01 -17.65 -6.65
C GLN A 123 14.22 -18.28 -5.94
N LEU A 124 14.18 -18.40 -4.61
CA LEU A 124 15.22 -19.07 -3.83
C LEU A 124 15.29 -20.57 -4.18
N SER A 125 14.14 -21.24 -4.28
CA SER A 125 14.04 -22.64 -4.71
C SER A 125 14.61 -22.85 -6.12
N ARG A 126 14.24 -22.00 -7.08
CA ARG A 126 14.80 -22.02 -8.45
C ARG A 126 16.31 -21.78 -8.46
N ARG A 127 16.81 -20.86 -7.63
CA ARG A 127 18.24 -20.55 -7.48
C ARG A 127 19.01 -21.75 -6.92
N ILE A 128 18.48 -22.41 -5.90
CA ILE A 128 19.07 -23.62 -5.29
C ILE A 128 19.13 -24.75 -6.32
N HIS A 129 18.04 -25.00 -7.05
CA HIS A 129 17.98 -26.04 -8.08
C HIS A 129 19.01 -25.80 -9.21
N LEU A 130 19.16 -24.55 -9.66
CA LEU A 130 20.20 -24.18 -10.65
C LEU A 130 21.62 -24.42 -10.12
N LEU A 131 21.90 -24.08 -8.87
CA LEU A 131 23.23 -24.30 -8.27
C LEU A 131 23.56 -25.79 -8.12
N LEU A 132 22.58 -26.62 -7.75
CA LEU A 132 22.78 -28.08 -7.66
C LEU A 132 23.03 -28.70 -9.04
N ASN A 133 22.29 -28.27 -10.06
CA ASN A 133 22.44 -28.83 -11.41
C ASN A 133 23.67 -28.29 -12.16
N ALA A 134 24.16 -27.09 -11.81
CA ALA A 134 25.41 -26.55 -12.36
C ALA A 134 26.66 -27.34 -11.90
N GLY A 135 26.61 -27.98 -10.72
CA GLY A 135 27.70 -28.82 -10.20
C GLY A 135 27.89 -30.15 -10.96
N SER A 136 26.84 -30.68 -11.58
CA SER A 136 26.87 -31.97 -12.27
C SER A 136 27.57 -31.93 -13.64
N HIS A 137 27.74 -30.76 -14.26
CA HIS A 137 28.45 -30.63 -15.55
C HIS A 137 29.98 -30.56 -15.41
N SER A 138 30.52 -30.30 -14.21
CA SER A 138 31.96 -30.17 -14.00
C SER A 138 32.68 -31.52 -13.83
N GLN A 139 31.98 -32.58 -13.42
CA GLN A 139 32.59 -33.91 -13.22
C GLN A 139 32.68 -34.77 -14.49
N MET A 140 32.08 -34.35 -15.61
CA MET A 140 32.15 -35.10 -16.88
C MET A 140 33.36 -34.72 -17.75
N LEU A 141 34.07 -33.62 -17.43
CA LEU A 141 35.27 -33.17 -18.16
C LEU A 141 36.59 -33.56 -17.48
N SER A 142 36.57 -34.11 -16.27
CA SER A 142 37.76 -34.61 -15.57
C SER A 142 37.99 -36.12 -15.72
N TYR A 143 37.17 -36.81 -16.52
CA TYR A 143 37.23 -38.27 -16.74
C TYR A 143 37.68 -38.66 -18.16
N VAL A 144 38.49 -37.82 -18.81
CA VAL A 144 39.31 -38.29 -19.95
C VAL A 144 40.66 -38.70 -19.35
N GLY A 145 40.76 -39.99 -19.04
CA GLY A 145 41.92 -40.64 -18.46
C GLY A 145 43.14 -40.71 -19.41
N PRO A 146 44.21 -41.39 -18.94
CA PRO A 146 45.63 -41.16 -19.28
C PRO A 146 46.05 -41.40 -20.74
#